data_AF-A0A3A0D8E6-F1
#
_entry.id   AF-A0A3A0D8E6-F1
#
_cell.length_a   1.000
_cell.length_b   1.000
_cell.length_c   1.000
_cell.angle_alpha   90.00
_cell.angle_beta   90.00
_cell.angle_gamma   90.00
#
_symmetry.space_group_name_H-M   'P 1'
#
loop_
_entity.id
_entity.type
_entity.pdbx_description
1 polymer ?
#
loop_
_entity_poly.entity_id
_entity_poly.type
_entity_poly.pdbx_seq_one_letter_code
_entity_poly.pdbx_strand_id
1 'polypeptide(L)'
;MRLLHFQKTSWLLLLLLLTFGSLMAQSSHPRLLADAKDVAQAKRWYQQHTWYRKLIDQNQAEIDRFLKRRPIYVSPIKQTYQYKMYTCPKHDVELKYELFRPHDHRCSADTTEVHRGEKFDSAWSGWYNRKLAGYLVWMGTLYQLHGEEKYAEAGREMLMQFADIYLKNPTTNTILGPAHLFFGTLSESFWGVDMAYGYDLIYNYKGFTRADHQKLKDKLFYPLAK
;
A
#
# COMPACT_ATOMS: atom_id res chain seq x y z
N MET A 1 -35.54 -4.29 -68.31
CA MET A 1 -34.24 -4.84 -67.84
C MET A 1 -33.40 -3.67 -67.34
N ARG A 2 -33.35 -3.33 -66.04
CA ARG A 2 -32.48 -3.91 -64.97
C ARG A 2 -31.01 -3.95 -65.45
N LEU A 3 -30.04 -3.22 -64.89
CA LEU A 3 -29.63 -3.20 -63.48
C LEU A 3 -28.80 -1.96 -63.10
N LEU A 4 -29.03 -1.48 -61.88
CA LEU A 4 -28.27 -0.47 -61.14
C LEU A 4 -26.85 -0.97 -60.80
N HIS A 5 -25.83 -0.15 -61.04
CA HIS A 5 -24.47 -0.37 -60.53
C HIS A 5 -24.37 0.06 -59.06
N PHE A 6 -24.23 -0.94 -58.19
CA PHE A 6 -24.07 -0.78 -56.75
C PHE A 6 -22.64 -0.34 -56.39
N GLN A 7 -22.51 0.76 -55.63
CA GLN A 7 -21.27 1.23 -55.01
C GLN A 7 -20.67 0.14 -54.10
N LYS A 8 -19.50 -0.38 -54.47
CA LYS A 8 -18.72 -1.34 -53.66
C LYS A 8 -17.62 -0.71 -52.81
N THR A 9 -17.65 0.60 -52.57
CA THR A 9 -16.57 1.32 -51.87
C THR A 9 -16.86 1.68 -50.41
N SER A 10 -18.03 1.31 -49.86
CA SER A 10 -18.43 1.76 -48.51
C SER A 10 -18.18 0.74 -47.37
N TRP A 11 -17.82 -0.52 -47.65
CA TRP A 11 -17.76 -1.56 -46.60
C TRP A 11 -16.36 -1.78 -46.02
N LEU A 12 -15.29 -1.52 -46.79
CA LEU A 12 -13.90 -1.72 -46.34
C LEU A 12 -13.43 -0.64 -45.34
N LEU A 13 -13.90 0.61 -45.47
CA LEU A 13 -13.61 1.69 -44.54
C LEU A 13 -14.32 1.55 -43.18
N LEU A 14 -15.53 0.97 -43.18
CA LEU A 14 -16.28 0.69 -41.94
C LEU A 14 -15.68 -0.48 -41.15
N LEU A 15 -15.13 -1.49 -41.82
CA LEU A 15 -14.42 -2.61 -41.16
C LEU A 15 -13.06 -2.19 -40.59
N LEU A 16 -12.34 -1.27 -41.25
CA LEU A 16 -11.08 -0.71 -40.73
C LEU A 16 -11.28 0.23 -39.51
N LEU A 17 -12.44 0.90 -39.41
CA LEU A 17 -12.80 1.71 -38.24
C LEU A 17 -13.30 0.86 -37.05
N LEU A 18 -13.83 -0.34 -37.30
CA LEU A 18 -14.30 -1.25 -36.24
C LEU A 18 -13.18 -2.11 -35.64
N THR A 19 -12.05 -2.30 -36.33
CA THR A 19 -10.90 -3.07 -35.77
C THR A 19 -9.93 -2.23 -34.94
N PHE A 20 -10.01 -0.89 -34.97
CA PHE A 20 -9.15 -0.02 -34.14
C PHE A 20 -9.80 0.40 -32.81
N GLY A 21 -11.10 0.18 -32.60
CA GLY A 21 -11.81 0.57 -31.38
C GLY A 21 -11.53 -0.29 -30.14
N SER A 22 -10.86 -1.44 -30.31
CA SER A 22 -10.73 -2.45 -29.25
C SER A 22 -9.31 -2.61 -28.68
N LEU A 23 -8.33 -1.85 -29.17
CA LEU A 23 -6.93 -1.92 -28.73
C LEU A 23 -6.52 -0.80 -27.75
N MET A 24 -7.45 0.07 -27.36
CA MET A 24 -7.19 1.26 -26.52
C MET A 24 -8.03 1.30 -25.23
N ALA A 25 -8.65 0.19 -24.83
CA ALA A 25 -9.04 0.02 -23.42
C ALA A 25 -7.80 -0.44 -22.65
N GLN A 26 -6.76 0.41 -22.61
CA GLN A 26 -5.68 0.26 -21.65
C GLN A 26 -6.35 0.25 -20.28
N SER A 27 -6.42 -0.90 -19.62
CA SER A 27 -7.10 -1.00 -18.31
C SER A 27 -6.46 0.01 -17.37
N SER A 28 -7.21 1.06 -17.02
CA SER A 28 -6.74 2.12 -16.14
C SER A 28 -6.77 1.59 -14.70
N HIS A 29 -5.68 1.82 -13.98
CA HIS A 29 -5.59 1.51 -12.55
C HIS A 29 -6.67 2.26 -11.74
N PRO A 30 -7.19 1.67 -10.64
CA PRO A 30 -6.81 0.38 -10.07
C PRO A 30 -7.36 -0.82 -10.86
N ARG A 31 -6.65 -1.94 -10.79
CA ARG A 31 -7.00 -3.20 -11.49
C ARG A 31 -6.50 -4.47 -10.79
N LEU A 32 -6.17 -4.40 -9.50
CA LEU A 32 -5.73 -5.55 -8.72
C LEU A 32 -6.88 -6.19 -7.94
N LEU A 33 -7.27 -5.58 -6.80
CA LEU A 33 -8.38 -6.07 -5.96
C LEU A 33 -9.67 -5.26 -6.14
N ALA A 34 -9.57 -4.09 -6.78
CA ALA A 34 -10.68 -3.24 -7.15
C ALA A 34 -10.44 -2.69 -8.56
N ASP A 35 -11.51 -2.40 -9.27
CA ASP A 35 -11.47 -1.74 -10.56
C ASP A 35 -12.23 -0.41 -10.58
N ALA A 36 -12.32 0.22 -11.75
CA ALA A 36 -13.06 1.48 -11.92
C ALA A 36 -14.56 1.37 -11.57
N LYS A 37 -15.19 0.20 -11.75
CA LYS A 37 -16.60 -0.03 -11.38
C LYS A 37 -16.73 -0.10 -9.86
N ASP A 38 -15.81 -0.76 -9.18
CA ASP A 38 -15.77 -0.81 -7.71
C ASP A 38 -15.59 0.59 -7.11
N VAL A 39 -14.67 1.39 -7.65
CA VAL A 39 -14.48 2.79 -7.23
C VAL A 39 -15.76 3.61 -7.45
N ALA A 40 -16.43 3.45 -8.60
CA ALA A 40 -17.70 4.13 -8.87
C ALA A 40 -18.81 3.69 -7.89
N GLN A 41 -18.85 2.41 -7.53
CA GLN A 41 -19.80 1.87 -6.55
C GLN A 41 -19.51 2.40 -5.15
N ALA A 42 -18.25 2.44 -4.73
CA ALA A 42 -17.81 2.98 -3.45
C ALA A 42 -18.21 4.46 -3.30
N LYS A 43 -18.04 5.26 -4.36
CA LYS A 43 -18.52 6.67 -4.40
C LYS A 43 -20.03 6.78 -4.23
N ARG A 44 -20.81 5.92 -4.89
CA ARG A 44 -22.27 5.88 -4.71
C ARG A 44 -22.65 5.51 -3.28
N TRP A 45 -22.02 4.48 -2.72
CA TRP A 45 -22.27 4.04 -1.35
C TRP A 45 -21.94 5.10 -0.31
N TYR A 46 -20.86 5.86 -0.50
CA TYR A 46 -20.53 7.00 0.36
C TYR A 46 -21.65 8.05 0.42
N GLN A 47 -22.32 8.30 -0.71
CA GLN A 47 -23.46 9.21 -0.77
C GLN A 47 -24.75 8.61 -0.20
N GLN A 48 -24.99 7.32 -0.43
CA GLN A 48 -26.28 6.67 -0.16
C GLN A 48 -26.40 6.01 1.21
N HIS A 49 -25.29 5.63 1.83
CA HIS A 49 -25.29 4.79 3.03
C HIS A 49 -24.52 5.44 4.18
N THR A 50 -25.24 5.78 5.26
CA THR A 50 -24.66 6.43 6.45
C THR A 50 -23.63 5.54 7.16
N TRP A 51 -23.84 4.23 7.20
CA TRP A 51 -22.88 3.28 7.79
C TRP A 51 -21.55 3.26 7.02
N TYR A 52 -21.61 3.30 5.68
CA TYR A 52 -20.44 3.28 4.83
C TYR A 52 -19.68 4.60 4.94
N ARG A 53 -20.41 5.72 4.90
CA ARG A 53 -19.84 7.05 5.13
C ARG A 53 -19.11 7.13 6.48
N LYS A 54 -19.74 6.68 7.56
CA LYS A 54 -19.13 6.67 8.89
C LYS A 54 -17.83 5.85 8.93
N LEU A 55 -17.81 4.69 8.28
CA LEU A 55 -16.59 3.88 8.17
C LEU A 55 -15.47 4.63 7.44
N ILE A 56 -15.78 5.24 6.29
CA ILE A 56 -14.79 6.03 5.53
C ILE A 56 -14.30 7.22 6.36
N ASP A 57 -15.21 8.01 6.95
CA ASP A 57 -14.87 9.20 7.75
C ASP A 57 -13.97 8.85 8.95
N GLN A 58 -14.21 7.71 9.61
CA GLN A 58 -13.38 7.24 10.72
C GLN A 58 -11.95 6.92 10.27
N ASN A 59 -11.80 6.21 9.15
CA ASN A 59 -10.49 5.87 8.59
C ASN A 59 -9.80 7.11 8.03
N GLN A 60 -10.53 8.01 7.38
CA GLN A 60 -10.02 9.30 6.93
C GLN A 60 -9.44 10.10 8.09
N ALA A 61 -10.15 10.21 9.21
CA ALA A 61 -9.67 10.90 10.39
C ALA A 61 -8.41 10.26 10.99
N GLU A 62 -8.28 8.92 10.94
CA GLU A 62 -7.05 8.23 11.36
C GLU A 62 -5.87 8.56 10.44
N ILE A 63 -6.06 8.46 9.13
CA ILE A 63 -5.01 8.79 8.14
C ILE A 63 -4.62 10.27 8.24
N ASP A 64 -5.58 11.19 8.35
CA ASP A 64 -5.30 12.61 8.50
C ASP A 64 -4.51 12.91 9.78
N ARG A 65 -4.80 12.23 10.90
CA ARG A 65 -3.99 12.34 12.14
C ARG A 65 -2.57 11.81 11.93
N PHE A 66 -2.40 10.72 11.21
CA PHE A 66 -1.09 10.18 10.87
C PHE A 66 -0.28 11.13 9.99
N LEU A 67 -0.91 11.71 8.95
CA LEU A 67 -0.24 12.63 8.01
C LEU A 67 0.21 13.95 8.66
N LYS A 68 -0.35 14.35 9.81
CA LYS A 68 0.17 15.48 10.60
C LYS A 68 1.59 15.26 11.13
N ARG A 69 2.10 14.04 11.11
CA ARG A 69 3.44 13.66 11.58
C ARG A 69 4.46 13.54 10.44
N ARG A 70 4.15 14.06 9.24
CA ARG A 70 5.09 14.07 8.11
C ARG A 70 6.42 14.78 8.47
N PRO A 71 7.57 14.36 7.88
CA PRO A 71 7.71 13.29 6.87
C PRO A 71 7.35 11.90 7.42
N ILE A 72 6.81 11.05 6.57
CA ILE A 72 6.46 9.67 6.96
C ILE A 72 7.75 8.96 7.32
N TYR A 73 7.82 8.45 8.55
CA TYR A 73 8.89 7.56 8.95
C TYR A 73 8.60 6.17 8.35
N VAL A 74 9.56 5.59 7.65
CA VAL A 74 9.56 4.15 7.31
C VAL A 74 10.70 3.53 8.09
N SER A 75 10.40 2.51 8.91
CA SER A 75 11.43 1.90 9.72
C SER A 75 12.39 1.07 8.85
N PRO A 76 13.70 1.39 8.84
CA PRO A 76 14.68 0.59 8.09
C PRO A 76 15.03 -0.72 8.80
N ILE A 77 14.64 -0.87 10.07
CA ILE A 77 15.01 -2.01 10.91
C ILE A 77 14.21 -3.24 10.47
N LYS A 78 14.90 -4.31 10.10
CA LYS A 78 14.27 -5.61 9.87
C LYS A 78 13.70 -6.18 11.17
N GLN A 79 12.47 -6.70 11.12
CA GLN A 79 11.91 -7.46 12.23
C GLN A 79 12.60 -8.83 12.33
N THR A 80 13.35 -9.05 13.40
CA THR A 80 13.99 -10.33 13.72
C THR A 80 13.28 -11.06 14.87
N TYR A 81 12.57 -10.32 15.73
CA TYR A 81 11.84 -10.85 16.89
C TYR A 81 10.32 -10.86 16.65
N GLN A 82 9.67 -11.94 17.09
CA GLN A 82 8.22 -12.12 17.00
C GLN A 82 7.48 -11.42 18.14
N TYR A 83 6.15 -11.33 18.02
CA TYR A 83 5.28 -10.67 19.00
C TYR A 83 5.47 -11.14 20.45
N LYS A 84 5.63 -12.45 20.67
CA LYS A 84 5.85 -13.02 22.02
C LYS A 84 7.13 -12.52 22.70
N MET A 85 8.01 -11.87 21.94
CA MET A 85 9.29 -11.36 22.42
C MET A 85 9.22 -9.86 22.77
N TYR A 86 8.10 -9.19 22.48
CA TYR A 86 7.83 -7.78 22.81
C TYR A 86 7.16 -7.65 24.20
N THR A 87 7.82 -8.23 25.20
CA THR A 87 7.34 -8.35 26.58
C THR A 87 8.30 -7.62 27.53
N CYS A 88 7.75 -6.93 28.52
CA CYS A 88 8.49 -6.31 29.63
C CYS A 88 9.22 -7.40 30.44
N PRO A 89 10.57 -7.39 30.50
CA PRO A 89 11.32 -8.38 31.27
C PRO A 89 11.07 -8.34 32.78
N LYS A 90 10.61 -7.21 33.30
CA LYS A 90 10.38 -6.99 34.74
C LYS A 90 9.00 -7.46 35.19
N HIS A 91 7.97 -7.17 34.39
CA HIS A 91 6.58 -7.39 34.77
C HIS A 91 5.90 -8.52 33.99
N ASP A 92 6.59 -9.10 33.00
CA ASP A 92 6.08 -10.19 32.14
C ASP A 92 4.75 -9.86 31.44
N VAL A 93 4.60 -8.61 31.01
CA VAL A 93 3.43 -8.11 30.25
C VAL A 93 3.86 -7.54 28.91
N GLU A 94 2.97 -7.59 27.91
CA GLU A 94 3.23 -6.99 26.60
C GLU A 94 3.54 -5.48 26.72
N LEU A 95 4.54 -5.02 25.97
CA LEU A 95 4.88 -3.60 25.91
C LEU A 95 3.82 -2.84 25.12
N LYS A 96 3.58 -1.57 25.48
CA LYS A 96 2.62 -0.74 24.75
C LYS A 96 3.13 -0.52 23.33
N TYR A 97 2.29 -0.87 22.34
CA TYR A 97 2.57 -0.52 20.95
C TYR A 97 2.17 0.92 20.69
N GLU A 98 3.15 1.77 20.40
CA GLU A 98 2.94 3.19 20.13
C GLU A 98 3.57 3.60 18.81
N LEU A 99 2.72 4.08 17.90
CA LEU A 99 3.08 4.31 16.50
C LEU A 99 4.21 5.33 16.29
N PHE A 100 4.44 6.23 17.24
CA PHE A 100 5.42 7.32 17.13
C PHE A 100 6.52 7.23 18.20
N ARG A 101 6.78 6.03 18.72
CA ARG A 101 7.85 5.76 19.70
C ARG A 101 8.68 4.55 19.27
N PRO A 102 9.47 4.67 18.18
CA PRO A 102 10.23 3.54 17.63
C PRO A 102 11.30 2.97 18.58
N HIS A 103 11.75 3.75 19.56
CA HIS A 103 12.87 3.41 20.45
C HIS A 103 12.53 3.55 21.95
N ASP A 104 11.27 3.79 22.29
CA ASP A 104 10.82 3.98 23.68
C ASP A 104 9.65 3.03 23.98
N HIS A 105 9.98 1.78 24.30
CA HIS A 105 9.00 0.70 24.46
C HIS A 105 8.55 0.59 25.91
N ARG A 106 7.42 1.22 26.23
CA ARG A 106 6.94 1.34 27.61
C ARG A 106 6.19 0.10 28.07
N CYS A 107 6.38 -0.28 29.33
CA CYS A 107 5.58 -1.33 29.95
C CYS A 107 4.09 -0.93 30.05
N SER A 108 3.20 -1.90 29.87
CA SER A 108 1.76 -1.71 30.01
C SER A 108 1.30 -1.58 31.46
N ALA A 109 1.96 -2.27 32.39
CA ALA A 109 1.68 -2.25 33.82
C ALA A 109 2.33 -1.07 34.58
N ASP A 110 3.49 -0.59 34.12
CA ASP A 110 4.23 0.51 34.74
C ASP A 110 4.82 1.40 33.65
N THR A 111 4.22 2.57 33.39
CA THR A 111 4.67 3.45 32.31
C THR A 111 6.00 4.16 32.59
N THR A 112 6.56 4.05 33.80
CA THR A 112 7.90 4.56 34.12
C THR A 112 9.00 3.62 33.64
N GLU A 113 8.67 2.34 33.43
CA GLU A 113 9.56 1.33 32.87
C GLU A 113 9.60 1.43 31.34
N VAL A 114 10.77 1.80 30.80
CA VAL A 114 10.99 1.98 29.35
C VAL A 114 12.15 1.12 28.89
N HIS A 115 11.88 0.23 27.93
CA HIS A 115 12.90 -0.61 27.32
C HIS A 115 13.35 -0.05 25.97
N ARG A 116 14.63 -0.26 25.65
CA ARG A 116 15.29 0.20 24.42
C ARG A 116 16.22 -0.86 23.87
N GLY A 117 16.53 -0.75 22.58
CA GLY A 117 17.53 -1.59 21.91
C GLY A 117 16.92 -2.52 20.88
N GLU A 118 17.81 -3.14 20.10
CA GLU A 118 17.49 -3.85 18.85
C GLU A 118 16.35 -4.86 18.98
N LYS A 119 16.31 -5.62 20.08
CA LYS A 119 15.25 -6.60 20.35
C LYS A 119 13.85 -5.96 20.28
N PHE A 120 13.67 -4.83 20.94
CA PHE A 120 12.38 -4.17 21.04
C PHE A 120 12.09 -3.34 19.78
N ASP A 121 13.11 -2.63 19.29
CA ASP A 121 13.01 -1.80 18.08
C ASP A 121 12.62 -2.64 16.85
N SER A 122 13.20 -3.82 16.69
CA SER A 122 12.90 -4.71 15.56
C SER A 122 11.50 -5.34 15.66
N ALA A 123 11.06 -5.75 16.86
CA ALA A 123 9.71 -6.25 17.07
C ALA A 123 8.65 -5.17 16.75
N TRP A 124 8.87 -3.96 17.25
CA TRP A 124 8.05 -2.79 16.95
C TRP A 124 8.04 -2.47 15.44
N SER A 125 9.22 -2.51 14.79
CA SER A 125 9.39 -2.18 13.37
C SER A 125 8.51 -3.03 12.46
N GLY A 126 8.40 -4.33 12.73
CA GLY A 126 7.54 -5.21 11.93
C GLY A 126 6.07 -4.82 11.99
N TRP A 127 5.55 -4.55 13.19
CA TRP A 127 4.17 -4.08 13.34
C TRP A 127 3.96 -2.71 12.71
N TYR A 128 4.94 -1.83 12.85
CA TYR A 128 4.92 -0.51 12.24
C TYR A 128 4.85 -0.59 10.72
N ASN A 129 5.76 -1.31 10.08
CA ASN A 129 5.79 -1.47 8.63
C ASN A 129 4.54 -2.21 8.11
N ARG A 130 3.98 -3.16 8.87
CA ARG A 130 2.68 -3.79 8.58
C ARG A 130 1.52 -2.78 8.63
N LYS A 131 1.48 -1.93 9.66
CA LYS A 131 0.48 -0.86 9.82
C LYS A 131 0.58 0.15 8.69
N LEU A 132 1.80 0.51 8.27
CA LEU A 132 2.06 1.40 7.14
C LEU A 132 1.51 0.84 5.82
N ALA A 133 1.64 -0.46 5.55
CA ALA A 133 1.02 -1.06 4.35
C ALA A 133 -0.51 -0.94 4.37
N GLY A 134 -1.14 -1.16 5.53
CA GLY A 134 -2.57 -0.91 5.69
C GLY A 134 -2.95 0.56 5.48
N TYR A 135 -2.11 1.48 5.96
CA TYR A 135 -2.28 2.91 5.67
C TYR A 135 -2.09 3.25 4.20
N LEU A 136 -1.22 2.57 3.45
CA LEU A 136 -1.08 2.76 2.01
C LEU A 136 -2.40 2.44 1.29
N VAL A 137 -3.03 1.32 1.64
CA VAL A 137 -4.31 0.91 1.07
C VAL A 137 -5.40 1.95 1.38
N TRP A 138 -5.45 2.44 2.62
CA TRP A 138 -6.41 3.49 3.00
C TRP A 138 -6.13 4.82 2.31
N MET A 139 -4.87 5.24 2.20
CA MET A 139 -4.50 6.44 1.43
C MET A 139 -4.94 6.31 -0.03
N GLY A 140 -4.70 5.17 -0.67
CA GLY A 140 -5.15 4.91 -2.03
C GLY A 140 -6.68 4.89 -2.16
N THR A 141 -7.37 4.29 -1.19
CA THR A 141 -8.84 4.25 -1.15
C THR A 141 -9.43 5.65 -1.03
N LEU A 142 -8.90 6.47 -0.12
CA LEU A 142 -9.34 7.87 0.08
C LEU A 142 -9.01 8.73 -1.14
N TYR A 143 -7.86 8.52 -1.79
CA TYR A 143 -7.54 9.17 -3.06
C TYR A 143 -8.56 8.82 -4.14
N GLN A 144 -8.91 7.55 -4.30
CA GLN A 144 -9.89 7.11 -5.30
C GLN A 144 -11.29 7.66 -5.01
N LEU A 145 -11.71 7.71 -3.74
CA LEU A 145 -13.02 8.21 -3.31
C LEU A 145 -13.17 9.72 -3.43
N HIS A 146 -12.19 10.47 -2.92
CA HIS A 146 -12.30 11.93 -2.76
C HIS A 146 -11.52 12.73 -3.81
N GLY A 147 -10.52 12.12 -4.46
CA GLY A 147 -9.65 12.80 -5.41
C GLY A 147 -8.61 13.74 -4.77
N GLU A 148 -8.48 13.74 -3.44
CA GLU A 148 -7.53 14.60 -2.74
C GLU A 148 -6.09 14.07 -2.91
N GLU A 149 -5.24 14.86 -3.57
CA GLU A 149 -3.87 14.45 -3.93
C GLU A 149 -2.96 14.18 -2.72
N LYS A 150 -3.24 14.78 -1.55
CA LYS A 150 -2.44 14.59 -0.32
C LYS A 150 -2.27 13.13 0.07
N TYR A 151 -3.28 12.28 -0.19
CA TYR A 151 -3.21 10.86 0.15
C TYR A 151 -2.29 10.09 -0.81
N ALA A 152 -2.39 10.37 -2.11
CA ALA A 152 -1.52 9.74 -3.10
C ALA A 152 -0.06 10.24 -3.00
N GLU A 153 0.15 11.52 -2.67
CA GLU A 153 1.47 12.08 -2.39
C GLU A 153 2.14 11.36 -1.22
N ALA A 154 1.41 11.18 -0.11
CA ALA A 154 1.87 10.43 1.06
C ALA A 154 2.15 8.96 0.75
N GLY A 155 1.27 8.31 -0.02
CA GLY A 155 1.47 6.93 -0.46
C GLY A 155 2.72 6.78 -1.34
N ARG A 156 2.97 7.73 -2.25
CA ARG A 156 4.20 7.80 -3.05
C ARG A 156 5.43 7.99 -2.17
N GLU A 157 5.41 8.95 -1.25
CA GLU A 157 6.52 9.20 -0.31
C GLU A 157 6.93 7.91 0.42
N MET A 158 5.94 7.18 0.94
CA MET A 158 6.17 5.93 1.67
C MET A 158 6.68 4.79 0.77
N LEU A 159 6.10 4.62 -0.42
CA LEU A 159 6.54 3.61 -1.39
C LEU A 159 8.00 3.82 -1.82
N MET A 160 8.39 5.08 -2.06
CA MET A 160 9.75 5.41 -2.46
C MET A 160 10.76 5.14 -1.35
N GLN A 161 10.40 5.40 -0.09
CA GLN A 161 11.21 5.04 1.06
C GLN A 161 11.36 3.51 1.21
N PHE A 162 10.27 2.75 1.05
CA PHE A 162 10.35 1.28 1.07
C PHE A 162 11.26 0.74 -0.03
N ALA A 163 11.19 1.28 -1.25
CA ALA A 163 12.09 0.90 -2.34
C ALA A 163 13.57 1.23 -2.05
N ASP A 164 13.85 2.23 -1.22
CA ASP A 164 15.22 2.57 -0.79
C ASP A 164 15.78 1.66 0.29
N ILE A 165 14.93 0.97 1.05
CA ILE A 165 15.36 0.12 2.17
C ILE A 165 15.22 -1.37 1.93
N TYR A 166 14.29 -1.81 1.08
CA TYR A 166 13.89 -3.22 0.96
C TYR A 166 15.09 -4.15 0.73
N LEU A 167 15.86 -3.88 -0.33
CA LEU A 167 17.05 -4.67 -0.67
C LEU A 167 18.29 -4.40 0.20
N LYS A 168 18.28 -3.39 1.07
CA LYS A 168 19.40 -3.12 1.99
C LYS A 168 19.41 -4.10 3.16
N ASN A 169 18.23 -4.59 3.56
CA ASN A 169 18.13 -5.58 4.60
C ASN A 169 18.48 -6.97 4.04
N PRO A 170 19.36 -7.75 4.68
CA PRO A 170 19.66 -9.10 4.24
C PRO A 170 18.44 -10.01 4.46
N THR A 171 18.34 -11.08 3.67
CA THR A 171 17.28 -12.10 3.86
C THR A 171 17.57 -13.07 5.01
N THR A 172 18.77 -13.03 5.59
CA THR A 172 19.22 -13.84 6.73
C THR A 172 18.62 -13.37 8.07
N ASN A 173 18.81 -14.11 9.16
CA ASN A 173 18.23 -13.79 10.49
C ASN A 173 16.69 -13.80 10.52
N THR A 174 16.10 -14.76 9.81
CA THR A 174 14.65 -15.00 9.77
C THR A 174 14.31 -16.33 10.43
N ILE A 175 13.19 -16.36 11.16
CA ILE A 175 12.71 -17.55 11.84
C ILE A 175 11.90 -18.45 10.88
N LEU A 176 11.17 -17.86 9.92
CA LEU A 176 10.26 -18.57 9.02
C LEU A 176 10.56 -18.27 7.54
N GLY A 177 11.73 -18.69 7.07
CA GLY A 177 12.16 -18.52 5.68
C GLY A 177 12.69 -17.11 5.34
N PRO A 178 13.39 -16.94 4.19
CA PRO A 178 14.07 -15.72 3.83
C PRO A 178 13.10 -14.56 3.61
N ALA A 179 13.34 -13.42 4.24
CA ALA A 179 12.51 -12.22 4.12
C ALA A 179 13.38 -10.98 4.34
N HIS A 180 13.06 -9.86 3.70
CA HIS A 180 13.86 -8.63 3.80
C HIS A 180 13.43 -7.74 4.99
N LEU A 181 12.13 -7.57 5.23
CA LEU A 181 11.62 -6.67 6.27
C LEU A 181 11.10 -7.39 7.52
N PHE A 182 10.70 -8.65 7.38
CA PHE A 182 10.01 -9.40 8.43
C PHE A 182 10.81 -10.60 8.91
N PHE A 183 10.38 -11.20 10.02
CA PHE A 183 11.01 -12.40 10.58
C PHE A 183 10.72 -13.67 9.75
N GLY A 184 9.93 -13.56 8.68
CA GLY A 184 9.62 -14.69 7.82
C GLY A 184 8.78 -14.31 6.60
N THR A 185 8.76 -15.24 5.63
CA THR A 185 8.12 -15.08 4.32
C THR A 185 6.63 -14.81 4.43
N LEU A 186 5.91 -15.51 5.32
CA LEU A 186 4.46 -15.35 5.46
C LEU A 186 4.07 -13.90 5.81
N SER A 187 4.77 -13.29 6.77
CA SER A 187 4.54 -11.91 7.18
C SER A 187 4.88 -10.93 6.06
N GLU A 188 5.97 -11.19 5.33
CA GLU A 188 6.38 -10.39 4.19
C GLU A 188 5.40 -10.49 3.02
N SER A 189 4.83 -11.67 2.75
CA SER A 189 3.81 -11.87 1.73
C SER A 189 2.52 -11.11 2.04
N PHE A 190 2.02 -11.16 3.28
CA PHE A 190 0.85 -10.37 3.67
C PHE A 190 1.09 -8.87 3.50
N TRP A 191 2.26 -8.39 3.94
CA TRP A 191 2.68 -7.01 3.70
C TRP A 191 2.73 -6.67 2.21
N GLY A 192 3.31 -7.56 1.39
CA GLY A 192 3.45 -7.35 -0.04
C GLY A 192 2.13 -7.22 -0.80
N VAL A 193 1.10 -7.98 -0.40
CA VAL A 193 -0.25 -7.85 -0.97
C VAL A 193 -0.80 -6.44 -0.75
N ASP A 194 -0.74 -5.92 0.47
CA ASP A 194 -1.22 -4.58 0.78
C ASP A 194 -0.37 -3.50 0.10
N MET A 195 0.95 -3.69 0.00
CA MET A 195 1.84 -2.78 -0.72
C MET A 195 1.50 -2.71 -2.22
N ALA A 196 1.27 -3.86 -2.85
CA ALA A 196 0.91 -3.93 -4.27
C ALA A 196 -0.47 -3.30 -4.53
N TYR A 197 -1.44 -3.58 -3.66
CA TYR A 197 -2.79 -3.02 -3.80
C TYR A 197 -2.82 -1.51 -3.54
N GLY A 198 -2.16 -1.06 -2.47
CA GLY A 198 -2.05 0.36 -2.17
C GLY A 198 -1.36 1.15 -3.29
N TYR A 199 -0.30 0.59 -3.90
CA TYR A 199 0.33 1.16 -5.08
C TYR A 199 -0.60 1.18 -6.30
N ASP A 200 -1.32 0.10 -6.57
CA ASP A 200 -2.31 0.02 -7.66
C ASP A 200 -3.38 1.11 -7.55
N LEU A 201 -3.89 1.35 -6.34
CA LEU A 201 -4.87 2.41 -6.05
C LEU A 201 -4.34 3.83 -6.35
N ILE A 202 -3.02 4.06 -6.29
CA ILE A 202 -2.42 5.38 -6.55
C ILE A 202 -1.57 5.41 -7.81
N TYR A 203 -1.58 4.35 -8.61
CA TYR A 203 -0.65 4.18 -9.75
C TYR A 203 -0.73 5.34 -10.74
N ASN A 204 -1.94 5.85 -11.02
CA ASN A 204 -2.18 6.94 -11.95
C ASN A 204 -1.96 8.35 -11.34
N TYR A 205 -1.50 8.44 -10.09
CA TYR A 205 -1.22 9.73 -9.47
C TYR A 205 -0.12 10.45 -10.24
N LYS A 206 -0.41 11.66 -10.72
CA LYS A 206 0.47 12.48 -11.56
C LYS A 206 1.85 12.79 -10.95
N GLY A 207 2.00 12.64 -9.63
CA GLY A 207 3.29 12.83 -8.95
C GLY A 207 4.29 11.69 -9.21
N PHE A 208 3.86 10.54 -9.75
CA PHE A 208 4.78 9.50 -10.20
C PHE A 208 5.43 9.87 -11.54
N THR A 209 6.76 9.72 -11.58
CA THR A 209 7.50 9.71 -12.84
C THR A 209 7.66 8.27 -13.36
N ARG A 210 8.02 8.13 -14.64
CA ARG A 210 8.40 6.81 -15.20
C ARG A 210 9.55 6.17 -14.42
N ALA A 211 10.50 6.97 -13.94
CA ALA A 211 11.62 6.51 -13.14
C ALA A 211 11.18 5.98 -11.76
N ASP A 212 10.18 6.62 -11.14
CA ASP A 212 9.61 6.12 -9.87
C ASP A 212 8.98 4.74 -10.05
N HIS A 213 8.14 4.57 -11.09
CA HIS A 213 7.54 3.27 -11.40
C HIS A 213 8.60 2.18 -11.66
N GLN A 214 9.66 2.53 -12.39
CA GLN A 214 10.76 1.62 -12.66
C GLN A 214 11.52 1.25 -11.36
N LYS A 215 11.77 2.22 -10.48
CA LYS A 215 12.41 1.99 -9.18
C LYS A 215 11.56 1.05 -8.31
N LEU A 216 10.26 1.31 -8.19
CA LEU A 216 9.34 0.46 -7.42
C LEU A 216 9.31 -0.96 -7.96
N LYS A 217 9.27 -1.11 -9.28
CA LYS A 217 9.35 -2.41 -9.94
C LYS A 217 10.65 -3.15 -9.60
N ASP A 218 11.80 -2.51 -9.81
CA ASP A 218 13.11 -3.19 -9.72
C ASP A 218 13.63 -3.36 -8.29
N LYS A 219 13.27 -2.47 -7.38
CA LYS A 219 13.82 -2.42 -6.02
C LYS A 219 12.87 -2.87 -4.93
N LEU A 220 11.58 -2.98 -5.23
CA LEU A 220 10.57 -3.42 -4.28
C LEU A 220 9.77 -4.62 -4.81
N PHE A 221 8.93 -4.46 -5.83
CA PHE A 221 7.94 -5.47 -6.19
C PHE A 221 8.52 -6.73 -6.86
N TYR A 222 9.47 -6.60 -7.79
CA TYR A 222 10.08 -7.78 -8.42
C TYR A 222 10.93 -8.60 -7.46
N PRO A 223 11.78 -7.99 -6.62
CA PRO A 223 12.46 -8.72 -5.56
C PRO A 223 11.52 -9.42 -4.58
N LEU A 224 10.43 -8.74 -4.18
CA LEU A 224 9.43 -9.27 -3.25
C LEU A 224 8.65 -10.48 -3.77
N ALA A 225 8.53 -10.62 -5.09
CA ALA A 225 7.77 -11.70 -5.73
C ALA A 225 8.61 -12.96 -6.06
N LYS A 226 9.90 -12.97 -5.70
CA LYS A 226 10.81 -14.11 -5.91
C LYS A 226 10.85 -15.02 -4.69
#